data_AF-A0AAI9E2Y9-F1
#
_entry.id   AF-A0AAI9E2Y9-F1
#
_cell.length_a   1.000
_cell.length_b   1.000
_cell.length_c   1.000
_cell.angle_alpha   90.00
_cell.angle_beta   90.00
_cell.angle_gamma   90.00
#
_symmetry.space_group_name_H-M   'P 1'
#
loop_
_entity.id
_entity.type
_entity.pdbx_description
1 polymer ?
#
loop_
_entity_poly.entity_id
_entity_poly.type
_entity_poly.pdbx_seq_one_letter_code
_entity_poly.pdbx_strand_id
1 'polypeptide(L)'
;MDKEPEVIASFPQLIGWFDDKAEKLLDKSKEVRMLSYLFRRLSLYFGSALCFFILCLVMTFTKSVTLVMVNDWLSSVPEALRWWEGVVLLVVTGFLTWYFRQRDRIAAIIFSSLILIALMTLFFVVLTAEQPVIVGISLAGSVTIMALIANKTLGFTRRDERYQLFSRRAKFLATFYRSQQAMNSVFTQENLQELKQFNEDLWRTKQSDTLSDSFYLLKKLEDKLRKD
;
A
#
# COMPACT_ATOMS: atom_id res chain seq x y z
N MET A 1 25.70 6.84 10.97
CA MET A 1 26.94 6.08 11.20
C MET A 1 26.82 4.78 10.42
N ASP A 2 27.41 4.74 9.24
CA ASP A 2 27.57 3.50 8.49
C ASP A 2 28.52 2.60 9.28
N LYS A 3 28.03 1.45 9.75
CA LYS A 3 28.89 0.44 10.37
C LYS A 3 29.89 -0.03 9.31
N GLU A 4 31.17 -0.10 9.67
CA GLU A 4 32.19 -0.76 8.85
C GLU A 4 31.67 -2.13 8.37
N PRO A 5 31.98 -2.54 7.14
CA PRO A 5 31.49 -3.80 6.61
C PRO A 5 32.00 -4.95 7.49
N GLU A 6 31.07 -5.64 8.15
CA GLU A 6 31.37 -6.80 8.97
C GLU A 6 32.07 -7.84 8.08
N VAL A 7 33.35 -8.10 8.34
CA VAL A 7 34.14 -9.05 7.54
C VAL A 7 33.64 -10.45 7.85
N ILE A 8 32.92 -11.05 6.89
CA ILE A 8 32.43 -12.42 7.01
C ILE A 8 33.57 -13.37 6.65
N ALA A 9 34.06 -14.11 7.65
CA ALA A 9 35.18 -15.04 7.52
C ALA A 9 34.85 -16.47 8.00
N SER A 10 33.60 -16.74 8.39
CA SER A 10 33.20 -18.02 8.96
C SER A 10 31.73 -18.36 8.68
N PHE A 11 31.39 -19.66 8.74
CA PHE A 11 30.01 -20.12 8.59
C PHE A 11 29.04 -19.47 9.59
N PRO A 12 29.33 -19.36 10.90
CA PRO A 12 28.43 -18.70 11.84
C PRO A 12 28.11 -17.24 11.47
N GLN A 13 29.11 -16.49 11.01
CA GLN A 13 28.93 -15.11 10.55
C GLN A 13 28.09 -15.04 9.27
N LEU A 14 28.34 -15.94 8.31
CA LEU A 14 27.59 -16.01 7.06
C LEU A 14 26.11 -16.39 7.30
N ILE A 15 25.87 -17.38 8.16
CA ILE A 15 24.52 -17.81 8.55
C ILE A 15 23.79 -16.67 9.26
N GLY A 16 24.43 -16.04 10.24
CA GLY A 16 23.85 -14.91 10.97
C GLY A 16 23.49 -13.74 10.04
N TRP A 17 24.34 -13.45 9.06
CA TRP A 17 24.06 -12.43 8.05
C TRP A 17 22.81 -12.77 7.23
N PHE A 18 22.68 -14.02 6.75
CA PHE A 18 21.52 -14.43 5.96
C PHE A 18 20.22 -14.46 6.78
N ASP A 19 20.27 -14.86 8.05
CA ASP A 19 19.12 -14.84 8.95
C ASP A 19 18.64 -13.39 9.19
N ASP A 20 19.54 -12.49 9.58
CA ASP A 20 19.24 -11.07 9.79
C ASP A 20 18.70 -10.41 8.50
N LYS A 21 19.32 -10.74 7.36
CA LYS A 21 18.86 -10.24 6.06
C LYS A 21 17.47 -10.75 5.72
N ALA A 22 17.19 -12.03 6.01
CA ALA A 22 15.89 -12.62 5.75
C ALA A 22 14.78 -11.95 6.57
N GLU A 23 15.04 -11.66 7.85
CA GLU A 23 14.12 -10.96 8.74
C GLU A 23 13.87 -9.52 8.26
N LYS A 24 14.93 -8.76 7.98
CA LYS A 24 14.82 -7.39 7.43
C LYS A 24 14.04 -7.32 6.13
N LEU A 25 14.22 -8.29 5.23
CA LEU A 25 13.45 -8.36 3.98
C LEU A 25 11.98 -8.72 4.24
N LEU A 26 11.73 -9.61 5.20
CA LEU A 26 10.37 -10.01 5.57
C LEU A 26 9.59 -8.85 6.21
N ASP A 27 10.23 -8.03 7.03
CA ASP A 27 9.59 -6.85 7.60
C ASP A 27 9.31 -5.77 6.54
N LYS A 28 10.23 -5.54 5.60
CA LYS A 28 9.96 -4.70 4.43
C LYS A 28 8.81 -5.22 3.58
N SER A 29 8.68 -6.54 3.42
CA SER A 29 7.53 -7.17 2.77
C SER A 29 6.22 -6.81 3.48
N LYS A 30 6.17 -6.94 4.82
CA LYS A 30 4.98 -6.58 5.60
C LYS A 30 4.61 -5.11 5.44
N GLU A 31 5.57 -4.19 5.49
CA GLU A 31 5.34 -2.76 5.30
C GLU A 31 4.74 -2.45 3.93
N VAL A 32 5.36 -2.97 2.87
CA VAL A 32 4.87 -2.76 1.50
C VAL A 32 3.50 -3.38 1.28
N ARG A 33 3.25 -4.56 1.87
CA ARG A 33 1.94 -5.21 1.82
C ARG A 33 0.87 -4.36 2.49
N MET A 34 1.16 -3.80 3.67
CA MET A 34 0.25 -2.89 4.35
C MET A 34 -0.04 -1.66 3.48
N LEU A 35 0.98 -1.09 2.85
CA LEU A 35 0.79 0.07 1.99
C LEU A 35 -0.07 -0.26 0.75
N SER A 36 0.16 -1.40 0.10
CA SER A 36 -0.68 -1.91 -1.00
C SER A 36 -2.13 -2.07 -0.57
N TYR A 37 -2.35 -2.64 0.62
CA TYR A 37 -3.68 -2.82 1.20
C TYR A 37 -4.39 -1.47 1.44
N LEU A 38 -3.69 -0.47 1.99
CA LEU A 38 -4.25 0.85 2.25
C LEU A 38 -4.66 1.56 0.95
N PHE A 39 -3.78 1.58 -0.06
CA PHE A 39 -4.09 2.20 -1.36
C PHE A 39 -5.27 1.53 -2.07
N ARG A 40 -5.38 0.20 -1.98
CA ARG A 40 -6.52 -0.54 -2.54
C ARG A 40 -7.84 -0.19 -1.84
N ARG A 41 -7.84 -0.07 -0.51
CA ARG A 41 -9.04 0.33 0.25
C ARG A 41 -9.41 1.78 -0.01
N LEU A 42 -8.43 2.67 -0.06
CA LEU A 42 -8.63 4.09 -0.38
C LEU A 42 -9.33 4.23 -1.74
N SER A 43 -8.82 3.55 -2.77
CA SER A 43 -9.43 3.55 -4.10
C SER A 43 -10.85 2.97 -4.11
N LEU A 44 -11.13 1.96 -3.28
CA LEU A 44 -12.46 1.35 -3.20
C LEU A 44 -13.47 2.28 -2.53
N TYR A 45 -13.10 2.91 -1.41
CA TYR A 45 -13.98 3.84 -0.72
C TYR A 45 -14.22 5.12 -1.51
N PHE A 46 -13.16 5.75 -2.03
CA PHE A 46 -13.32 6.95 -2.87
C PHE A 46 -14.00 6.65 -4.21
N GLY A 47 -13.79 5.45 -4.77
CA GLY A 47 -14.55 4.98 -5.93
C GLY A 47 -16.05 4.88 -5.64
N SER A 48 -16.43 4.35 -4.48
CA SER A 48 -17.85 4.29 -4.09
C SER A 48 -18.46 5.68 -3.86
N ALA A 49 -17.74 6.60 -3.23
CA ALA A 49 -18.16 7.99 -3.06
C ALA A 49 -18.29 8.70 -4.42
N LEU A 50 -17.37 8.45 -5.34
CA LEU A 50 -17.44 8.97 -6.71
C LEU A 50 -18.68 8.46 -7.44
N CYS A 51 -18.99 7.16 -7.34
CA CYS A 51 -20.23 6.62 -7.90
C CYS A 51 -21.47 7.30 -7.31
N PHE A 52 -21.49 7.55 -6.00
CA PHE A 52 -22.58 8.28 -5.35
C PHE A 52 -22.76 9.69 -5.94
N PHE A 53 -21.70 10.50 -6.02
CA PHE A 53 -21.81 11.85 -6.56
C PHE A 53 -22.11 11.89 -8.07
N ILE A 54 -21.63 10.90 -8.84
CA ILE A 54 -22.02 10.73 -10.25
C ILE A 54 -23.50 10.39 -10.37
N LEU A 55 -24.04 9.52 -9.51
CA LEU A 55 -25.47 9.23 -9.50
C LEU A 55 -26.29 10.47 -9.16
N CYS A 56 -25.87 11.26 -8.16
CA CYS A 56 -26.48 12.55 -7.85
C CYS A 56 -26.45 13.51 -9.05
N LEU A 57 -25.33 13.58 -9.77
CA LEU A 57 -25.23 14.37 -11.00
C LEU A 57 -26.16 13.84 -12.09
N VAL A 58 -26.24 12.52 -12.29
CA VAL A 58 -27.11 11.91 -13.31
C VAL A 58 -28.59 12.20 -13.02
N MET A 59 -29.00 12.24 -11.74
CA MET A 59 -30.37 12.64 -11.38
C MET A 59 -30.73 14.04 -11.88
N THR A 60 -29.76 14.96 -11.98
CA THR A 60 -29.99 16.32 -12.48
C THR A 60 -30.30 16.39 -13.98
N PHE A 61 -30.02 15.32 -14.75
CA PHE A 61 -30.41 15.24 -16.15
C PHE A 61 -31.87 14.80 -16.33
N THR A 62 -32.58 14.45 -15.26
CA THR A 62 -34.01 14.16 -15.33
C THR A 62 -34.81 15.46 -15.39
N LYS A 63 -35.88 15.50 -16.19
CA LYS A 63 -36.70 16.72 -16.39
C LYS A 63 -37.30 17.30 -15.10
N SER A 64 -37.34 16.53 -14.02
CA SER A 64 -37.99 16.86 -12.75
C SER A 64 -37.04 17.27 -11.63
N VAL A 65 -35.72 17.12 -11.79
CA VAL A 65 -34.75 17.34 -10.71
C VAL A 65 -33.65 18.26 -11.19
N THR A 66 -33.51 19.43 -10.55
CA THR A 66 -32.44 20.39 -10.88
C THR A 66 -31.21 20.17 -9.99
N LEU A 67 -30.05 20.66 -10.43
CA LEU A 67 -28.82 20.63 -9.64
C LEU A 67 -28.97 21.35 -8.29
N VAL A 68 -29.76 22.43 -8.26
CA VAL A 68 -30.08 23.17 -7.02
C VAL A 68 -30.84 22.28 -6.05
N MET A 69 -31.89 21.58 -6.51
CA MET A 69 -32.65 20.65 -5.66
C MET A 69 -31.78 19.52 -5.07
N VAL A 70 -30.84 18.99 -5.84
CA VAL A 70 -29.93 17.93 -5.36
C VAL A 70 -28.90 18.48 -4.36
N ASN A 71 -28.37 19.68 -4.59
CA ASN A 71 -27.44 20.34 -3.67
C ASN A 71 -28.13 20.74 -2.35
N ASP A 72 -29.35 21.25 -2.41
CA ASP A 72 -30.17 21.61 -1.24
C ASP A 72 -30.52 20.36 -0.43
N TRP A 73 -30.87 19.26 -1.10
CA TRP A 73 -31.07 17.99 -0.44
C TRP A 73 -29.78 17.50 0.25
N LEU A 74 -28.64 17.49 -0.45
CA LEU A 74 -27.34 17.07 0.12
C LEU A 74 -26.90 17.93 1.30
N SER A 75 -27.13 19.25 1.26
CA SER A 75 -26.76 20.17 2.34
C SER A 75 -27.69 20.08 3.55
N SER A 76 -28.89 19.50 3.41
CA SER A 76 -29.81 19.21 4.53
C SER A 76 -29.48 17.91 5.28
N VAL A 77 -28.74 16.98 4.65
CA VAL A 77 -28.35 15.68 5.23
C VAL A 77 -27.48 15.81 6.50
N PRO A 78 -26.48 16.71 6.57
CA PRO A 78 -25.69 16.96 7.77
C PRO A 78 -26.51 17.25 9.03
N GLU A 79 -27.58 18.04 8.92
CA GLU A 79 -28.43 18.38 10.07
C GLU A 79 -29.21 17.16 10.59
N ALA A 80 -29.63 16.26 9.71
CA ALA A 80 -30.30 15.01 10.07
C ALA A 80 -29.34 13.97 10.71
N LEU A 81 -28.04 14.03 10.40
CA LEU A 81 -27.02 13.08 10.86
C LEU A 81 -26.32 13.47 12.17
N ARG A 82 -26.42 14.73 12.61
CA ARG A 82 -25.80 15.25 13.86
C ARG A 82 -26.16 14.46 15.13
N TRP A 83 -27.26 13.70 15.14
CA TRP A 83 -27.66 12.87 16.29
C TRP A 83 -26.91 11.51 16.37
N TRP A 84 -26.34 11.06 15.24
CA TRP A 84 -25.67 9.75 15.12
C TRP A 84 -24.16 9.84 15.35
N GLU A 85 -23.56 11.02 15.14
CA GLU A 85 -22.11 11.23 15.26
C GLU A 85 -21.58 10.92 16.66
N GLY A 86 -22.30 11.29 17.72
CA GLY A 86 -21.90 11.00 19.11
C GLY A 86 -21.98 9.52 19.49
N VAL A 87 -22.99 8.80 18.99
CA VAL A 87 -23.20 7.38 19.26
C VAL A 87 -22.16 6.53 18.52
N VAL A 88 -21.84 6.88 17.28
CA VAL A 88 -20.77 6.21 16.53
C VAL A 88 -19.40 6.48 17.11
N LEU A 89 -19.10 7.71 17.54
CA LEU A 89 -17.84 8.01 18.21
C LEU A 89 -17.70 7.21 19.52
N LEU A 90 -18.77 7.07 20.30
CA LEU A 90 -18.78 6.28 21.55
C LEU A 90 -18.67 4.76 21.30
N VAL A 91 -19.36 4.22 20.29
CA VAL A 91 -19.25 2.79 19.95
C VAL A 91 -17.88 2.47 19.36
N VAL A 92 -17.33 3.35 18.52
CA VAL A 92 -16.00 3.20 17.95
C VAL A 92 -14.91 3.31 19.01
N THR A 93 -15.00 4.30 19.92
CA THR A 93 -14.02 4.45 21.02
C THR A 93 -14.16 3.34 22.07
N GLY A 94 -15.38 2.95 22.44
CA GLY A 94 -15.63 1.82 23.36
C GLY A 94 -15.15 0.48 22.79
N PHE A 95 -15.39 0.23 21.50
CA PHE A 95 -14.91 -0.98 20.81
C PHE A 95 -13.39 -0.97 20.63
N LEU A 96 -12.80 0.20 20.29
CA LEU A 96 -11.34 0.37 20.24
C LEU A 96 -10.70 -0.02 21.58
N THR A 97 -11.21 0.51 22.70
CA THR A 97 -10.63 0.31 24.04
C THR A 97 -10.73 -1.15 24.54
N TRP A 98 -11.84 -1.83 24.25
CA TRP A 98 -12.04 -3.25 24.63
C TRP A 98 -11.29 -4.24 23.73
N TYR A 99 -11.03 -3.87 22.47
CA TYR A 99 -10.42 -4.73 21.45
C TYR A 99 -8.87 -4.68 21.39
N PHE A 100 -8.22 -3.78 22.16
CA PHE A 100 -6.75 -3.53 22.15
C PHE A 100 -5.86 -4.68 22.69
N ARG A 101 -6.30 -5.94 22.64
CA ARG A 101 -5.59 -7.09 23.23
C ARG A 101 -5.23 -8.21 22.24
N GLN A 102 -4.74 -7.93 21.02
CA GLN A 102 -3.91 -8.89 20.22
C GLN A 102 -3.25 -8.26 18.97
N ARG A 103 -2.22 -8.89 18.40
CA ARG A 103 -1.30 -8.31 17.38
C ARG A 103 -1.48 -8.98 16.00
N ASP A 104 -1.30 -8.19 14.95
CA ASP A 104 -1.20 -8.52 13.50
C ASP A 104 -2.45 -8.44 12.61
N ARG A 105 -3.62 -9.00 12.94
CA ARG A 105 -4.88 -8.70 12.18
C ARG A 105 -5.50 -7.35 12.57
N ILE A 106 -5.10 -6.86 13.73
CA ILE A 106 -5.72 -5.73 14.44
C ILE A 106 -5.25 -4.39 13.86
N ALA A 107 -3.99 -4.29 13.45
CA ALA A 107 -3.48 -3.09 12.79
C ALA A 107 -4.22 -2.80 11.47
N ALA A 108 -4.45 -3.82 10.64
CA ALA A 108 -5.19 -3.65 9.38
C ALA A 108 -6.64 -3.19 9.59
N ILE A 109 -7.31 -3.69 10.63
CA ILE A 109 -8.68 -3.28 11.00
C ILE A 109 -8.68 -1.85 11.55
N ILE A 110 -7.76 -1.52 12.46
CA ILE A 110 -7.62 -0.16 13.03
C ILE A 110 -7.35 0.86 11.92
N PHE A 111 -6.36 0.61 11.06
CA PHE A 111 -6.06 1.51 9.94
C PHE A 111 -7.24 1.63 8.97
N SER A 112 -7.95 0.53 8.69
CA SER A 112 -9.14 0.62 7.85
C SER A 112 -10.28 1.40 8.50
N SER A 113 -10.45 1.29 9.82
CA SER A 113 -11.47 2.04 10.56
C SER A 113 -11.11 3.53 10.62
N LEU A 114 -9.84 3.87 10.82
CA LEU A 114 -9.34 5.25 10.77
C LEU A 114 -9.52 5.87 9.39
N ILE A 115 -9.23 5.11 8.32
CA ILE A 115 -9.48 5.56 6.95
C ILE A 115 -10.97 5.80 6.74
N LEU A 116 -11.84 4.91 7.24
CA LEU A 116 -13.28 5.08 7.13
C LEU A 116 -13.76 6.34 7.86
N ILE A 117 -13.28 6.59 9.08
CA ILE A 117 -13.61 7.79 9.87
C ILE A 117 -13.11 9.06 9.16
N ALA A 118 -11.87 9.06 8.67
CA ALA A 118 -11.31 10.17 7.87
C ALA A 118 -12.12 10.41 6.58
N LEU A 119 -12.65 9.36 5.98
CA LEU A 119 -13.48 9.46 4.79
C LEU A 119 -14.87 9.98 5.10
N MET A 120 -15.49 9.55 6.19
CA MET A 120 -16.78 10.06 6.65
C MET A 120 -16.71 11.55 7.01
N THR A 121 -15.63 11.98 7.66
CA THR A 121 -15.39 13.39 7.97
C THR A 121 -15.17 14.22 6.70
N LEU A 122 -14.35 13.75 5.75
CA LEU A 122 -14.21 14.39 4.44
C LEU A 122 -15.52 14.46 3.67
N PHE A 123 -16.32 13.40 3.70
CA PHE A 123 -17.65 13.37 3.08
C PHE A 123 -18.57 14.42 3.71
N PHE A 124 -18.56 14.55 5.03
CA PHE A 124 -19.35 15.57 5.73
C PHE A 124 -18.94 16.99 5.33
N VAL A 125 -17.63 17.27 5.23
CA VAL A 125 -17.12 18.56 4.75
C VAL A 125 -17.60 18.84 3.32
N VAL A 126 -17.60 17.84 2.44
CA VAL A 126 -18.12 17.98 1.06
C VAL A 126 -19.62 18.31 1.05
N LEU A 127 -20.42 17.72 1.94
CA LEU A 127 -21.85 18.01 2.04
C LEU A 127 -22.15 19.44 2.48
N THR A 128 -21.25 20.08 3.24
CA THR A 128 -21.40 21.48 3.70
C THR A 128 -20.91 22.52 2.68
N ALA A 129 -20.34 22.10 1.55
CA ALA A 129 -19.86 23.01 0.52
C ALA A 129 -21.02 23.66 -0.27
N GLU A 130 -20.77 24.81 -0.90
CA GLU A 130 -21.77 25.52 -1.72
C GLU A 130 -22.30 24.69 -2.90
N GLN A 131 -21.47 23.79 -3.44
CA GLN A 131 -21.83 22.89 -4.54
C GLN A 131 -21.37 21.45 -4.22
N PRO A 132 -22.10 20.72 -3.34
CA PRO A 132 -21.68 19.41 -2.85
C PRO A 132 -21.43 18.39 -3.96
N VAL A 133 -22.23 18.40 -5.03
CA VAL A 133 -22.06 17.47 -6.17
C VAL A 133 -20.75 17.70 -6.90
N ILE A 134 -20.41 18.95 -7.23
CA ILE A 134 -19.19 19.28 -8.01
C ILE A 134 -17.94 19.07 -7.15
N VAL A 135 -17.97 19.54 -5.90
CA VAL A 135 -16.87 19.36 -4.95
C VAL A 135 -16.64 17.88 -4.67
N GLY A 136 -17.71 17.10 -4.50
CA GLY A 136 -17.65 15.65 -4.28
C GLY A 136 -17.03 14.89 -5.45
N ILE A 137 -17.43 15.21 -6.70
CA ILE A 137 -16.82 14.59 -7.89
C ILE A 137 -15.34 14.97 -8.01
N SER A 138 -14.99 16.24 -7.80
CA SER A 138 -13.61 16.72 -7.89
C SER A 138 -12.70 16.03 -6.86
N LEU A 139 -13.12 16.01 -5.59
CA LEU A 139 -12.36 15.41 -4.51
C LEU A 139 -12.27 13.89 -4.66
N ALA A 140 -13.41 13.21 -4.87
CA ALA A 140 -13.40 11.76 -5.01
C ALA A 140 -12.70 11.30 -6.29
N GLY A 141 -12.83 12.06 -7.38
CA GLY A 141 -12.16 11.78 -8.65
C GLY A 141 -10.65 11.93 -8.56
N SER A 142 -10.16 13.06 -8.05
CA SER A 142 -8.73 13.31 -7.89
C SER A 142 -8.06 12.27 -7.00
N VAL A 143 -8.67 11.94 -5.85
CA VAL A 143 -8.13 10.93 -4.92
C VAL A 143 -8.17 9.53 -5.53
N THR A 144 -9.25 9.14 -6.22
CA THR A 144 -9.34 7.83 -6.87
C THR A 144 -8.28 7.68 -7.96
N ILE A 145 -8.11 8.69 -8.82
CA ILE A 145 -7.09 8.68 -9.88
C ILE A 145 -5.69 8.63 -9.26
N MET A 146 -5.41 9.46 -8.25
CA MET A 146 -4.12 9.48 -7.58
C MET A 146 -3.82 8.13 -6.91
N ALA A 147 -4.78 7.51 -6.24
CA ALA A 147 -4.62 6.20 -5.61
C ALA A 147 -4.35 5.10 -6.65
N LEU A 148 -5.03 5.13 -7.80
CA LEU A 148 -4.81 4.18 -8.89
C LEU A 148 -3.44 4.36 -9.54
N ILE A 149 -3.03 5.61 -9.81
CA ILE A 149 -1.71 5.93 -10.35
C ILE A 149 -0.64 5.48 -9.36
N ALA A 150 -0.74 5.88 -8.09
CA ALA A 150 0.21 5.50 -7.06
C ALA A 150 0.33 3.97 -6.93
N ASN A 151 -0.78 3.24 -6.90
CA ASN A 151 -0.73 1.78 -6.80
C ASN A 151 -0.03 1.14 -8.02
N LYS A 152 -0.24 1.72 -9.21
CA LYS A 152 0.36 1.23 -10.46
C LYS A 152 1.84 1.63 -10.62
N THR A 153 2.21 2.87 -10.33
CA THR A 153 3.57 3.40 -10.47
C THR A 153 4.50 2.90 -9.38
N LEU A 154 3.96 2.67 -8.18
CA LEU A 154 4.74 2.23 -7.04
C LEU A 154 4.79 0.70 -6.94
N GLY A 155 4.01 -0.04 -7.74
CA GLY A 155 4.17 -1.50 -7.90
C GLY A 155 4.24 -2.26 -6.58
N PHE A 156 3.45 -1.88 -5.58
CA PHE A 156 3.60 -2.37 -4.21
C PHE A 156 3.49 -3.90 -4.11
N THR A 157 2.56 -4.50 -4.85
CA THR A 157 2.41 -5.97 -4.91
C THR A 157 3.66 -6.67 -5.43
N ARG A 158 4.27 -6.15 -6.51
CA ARG A 158 5.51 -6.69 -7.09
C ARG A 158 6.69 -6.55 -6.12
N ARG A 159 6.76 -5.45 -5.37
CA ARG A 159 7.78 -5.23 -4.33
C ARG A 159 7.61 -6.17 -3.14
N ASP A 160 6.38 -6.43 -2.70
CA ASP A 160 6.09 -7.39 -1.62
C ASP A 160 6.53 -8.82 -2.00
N GLU A 161 6.06 -9.33 -3.14
CA GLU A 161 6.41 -10.66 -3.65
C GLU A 161 7.93 -10.86 -3.75
N ARG A 162 8.63 -9.83 -4.23
CA ARG A 162 10.08 -9.83 -4.33
C ARG A 162 10.75 -9.93 -2.95
N TYR A 163 10.36 -9.09 -2.00
CA TYR A 163 10.95 -9.14 -0.66
C TYR A 163 10.72 -10.49 0.01
N GLN A 164 9.54 -11.11 -0.20
CA GLN A 164 9.28 -12.47 0.26
C GLN A 164 10.18 -13.50 -0.42
N LEU A 165 10.36 -13.39 -1.74
CA LEU A 165 11.21 -14.31 -2.50
C LEU A 165 12.68 -14.24 -2.04
N PHE A 166 13.23 -13.04 -1.88
CA PHE A 166 14.60 -12.88 -1.40
C PHE A 166 14.75 -13.25 0.08
N SER A 167 13.73 -13.02 0.91
CA SER A 167 13.71 -13.50 2.29
C SER A 167 13.75 -15.03 2.37
N ARG A 168 12.94 -15.72 1.55
CA ARG A 168 12.95 -17.19 1.47
C ARG A 168 14.29 -17.71 0.96
N ARG A 169 14.86 -17.09 -0.08
CA ARG A 169 16.19 -17.45 -0.62
C ARG A 169 17.28 -17.29 0.44
N ALA A 170 17.26 -16.21 1.22
CA ALA A 170 18.19 -16.00 2.32
C ALA A 170 18.05 -17.06 3.42
N LYS A 171 16.81 -17.42 3.83
CA LYS A 171 16.58 -18.52 4.79
C LYS A 171 17.08 -19.87 4.27
N PHE A 172 16.87 -20.14 2.99
CA PHE A 172 17.36 -21.35 2.35
C PHE A 172 18.90 -21.41 2.39
N LEU A 173 19.57 -20.32 2.02
CA LEU A 173 21.04 -20.22 2.08
C LEU A 173 21.56 -20.38 3.52
N ALA A 174 20.93 -19.73 4.50
CA ALA A 174 21.28 -19.93 5.91
C ALA A 174 21.16 -21.41 6.32
N THR A 175 20.12 -22.10 5.88
CA THR A 175 19.89 -23.52 6.17
C THR A 175 20.93 -24.41 5.47
N PHE A 176 21.28 -24.09 4.23
CA PHE A 176 22.32 -24.77 3.47
C PHE A 176 23.70 -24.62 4.12
N TYR A 177 24.05 -23.43 4.60
CA TYR A 177 25.33 -23.25 5.30
C TYR A 177 25.35 -23.89 6.68
N ARG A 178 24.21 -23.99 7.38
CA ARG A 178 24.11 -24.80 8.61
C ARG A 178 24.37 -26.28 8.34
N SER A 179 23.84 -26.83 7.24
CA SER A 179 24.09 -28.23 6.90
C SER A 179 25.55 -28.46 6.47
N GLN A 180 26.15 -27.53 5.73
CA GLN A 180 27.58 -27.56 5.43
C GLN A 180 28.46 -27.53 6.70
N GLN A 181 28.14 -26.64 7.63
CA GLN A 181 28.83 -26.56 8.93
C GLN A 181 28.69 -27.88 9.71
N ALA A 182 27.49 -28.49 9.72
CA ALA A 182 27.26 -29.76 10.38
C ALA A 182 28.02 -30.94 9.73
N MET A 183 28.35 -30.83 8.44
CA MET A 183 29.20 -31.78 7.71
C MET A 183 30.70 -31.51 7.90
N ASN A 184 31.10 -30.58 8.78
CA ASN A 184 32.48 -30.15 8.98
C ASN A 184 33.18 -29.71 7.68
N SER A 185 32.44 -29.11 6.74
CA SER A 185 33.05 -28.56 5.54
C SER A 185 33.95 -27.37 5.88
N VAL A 186 34.96 -27.14 5.04
CA VAL A 186 35.85 -25.98 5.19
C VAL A 186 35.17 -24.75 4.59
N PHE A 187 35.29 -23.61 5.26
CA PHE A 187 34.81 -22.35 4.73
C PHE A 187 35.70 -21.90 3.56
N THR A 188 35.12 -21.79 2.35
CA THR A 188 35.85 -21.43 1.13
C THR A 188 35.43 -20.06 0.60
N GLN A 189 36.22 -19.54 -0.34
CA GLN A 189 35.91 -18.29 -1.03
C GLN A 189 34.64 -18.37 -1.90
N GLU A 190 34.24 -19.57 -2.33
CA GLU A 190 32.99 -19.80 -3.07
C GLU A 190 31.76 -19.36 -2.26
N ASN A 191 31.76 -19.59 -0.94
CA ASN A 191 30.68 -19.17 -0.04
C ASN A 191 30.53 -17.64 -0.02
N LEU A 192 31.65 -16.91 -0.12
CA LEU A 192 31.66 -15.44 -0.21
C LEU A 192 31.21 -14.96 -1.60
N GLN A 193 31.49 -15.73 -2.64
CA GLN A 193 31.03 -15.42 -4.00
C GLN A 193 29.51 -15.58 -4.11
N GLU A 194 28.92 -16.59 -3.48
CA GLU A 194 27.47 -16.79 -3.44
C GLU A 194 26.76 -15.65 -2.67
N LEU A 195 27.34 -15.19 -1.56
CA LEU A 195 26.89 -13.98 -0.86
C LEU A 195 26.94 -12.73 -1.75
N LYS A 196 28.04 -12.54 -2.48
CA LYS A 196 28.20 -11.42 -3.42
C LYS A 196 27.13 -11.47 -4.50
N GLN A 197 26.93 -12.64 -5.10
CA GLN A 197 25.92 -12.85 -6.14
C GLN A 197 24.50 -12.58 -5.62
N PHE A 198 24.17 -13.04 -4.40
CA PHE A 198 22.88 -12.73 -3.78
C PHE A 198 22.66 -11.22 -3.62
N ASN A 199 23.68 -10.47 -3.20
CA ASN A 199 23.59 -9.01 -3.05
C ASN A 199 23.49 -8.29 -4.39
N GLU A 200 24.25 -8.74 -5.40
CA GLU A 200 24.16 -8.21 -6.76
C GLU A 200 22.77 -8.46 -7.36
N ASP A 201 22.22 -9.67 -7.21
CA ASP A 201 20.86 -9.99 -7.65
C ASP A 201 19.84 -9.06 -6.96
N LEU A 202 19.94 -8.92 -5.64
CA LEU A 202 19.07 -8.05 -4.86
C LEU A 202 19.17 -6.58 -5.33
N TRP A 203 20.36 -6.12 -5.71
CA TRP A 203 20.59 -4.75 -6.17
C TRP A 203 20.13 -4.55 -7.62
N ARG A 204 20.47 -5.46 -8.53
CA ARG A 204 20.07 -5.42 -9.95
C ARG A 204 18.56 -5.42 -10.10
N THR A 205 17.84 -6.21 -9.32
CA THR A 205 16.38 -6.18 -9.36
C THR A 205 15.84 -4.81 -8.90
N LYS A 206 16.53 -4.08 -8.00
CA LYS A 206 16.11 -2.73 -7.54
C LYS A 206 16.22 -1.72 -8.67
N GLN A 207 17.29 -1.81 -9.45
CA GLN A 207 17.57 -0.93 -10.57
C GLN A 207 16.73 -1.27 -11.80
N SER A 208 16.57 -2.57 -12.09
CA SER A 208 15.73 -3.08 -13.19
C SER A 208 14.27 -2.68 -13.02
N ASP A 209 13.69 -2.74 -11.83
CA ASP A 209 12.29 -2.35 -11.61
C ASP A 209 12.06 -0.84 -11.82
N THR A 210 13.05 0.01 -11.51
CA THR A 210 12.96 1.46 -11.70
C THR A 210 13.09 1.86 -13.17
N LEU A 211 13.96 1.14 -13.90
CA LEU A 211 14.20 1.37 -15.32
C LEU A 211 13.13 0.70 -16.21
N SER A 212 12.62 -0.47 -15.85
CA SER A 212 11.67 -1.21 -16.70
C SER A 212 10.34 -0.48 -16.86
N ASP A 213 9.85 0.19 -15.82
CA ASP A 213 8.60 0.96 -15.91
C ASP A 213 8.80 2.23 -16.76
N SER A 214 9.97 2.85 -16.67
CA SER A 214 10.35 3.99 -17.51
C SER A 214 10.45 3.57 -18.98
N PHE A 215 11.11 2.44 -19.28
CA PHE A 215 11.24 1.89 -20.63
C PHE A 215 9.91 1.35 -21.18
N TYR A 216 9.03 0.79 -20.35
CA TYR A 216 7.71 0.35 -20.77
C TYR A 216 6.82 1.52 -21.21
N LEU A 217 6.85 2.63 -20.46
CA LEU A 217 6.13 3.85 -20.83
C LEU A 217 6.69 4.49 -22.10
N LEU A 218 8.02 4.55 -22.21
CA LEU A 218 8.72 5.00 -23.42
C LEU A 218 8.35 4.15 -24.64
N LYS A 219 8.40 2.82 -24.51
CA LYS A 219 8.05 1.89 -25.58
C LYS A 219 6.58 2.01 -26.00
N LYS A 220 5.67 2.24 -25.06
CA LYS A 220 4.24 2.49 -25.37
C LYS A 220 4.00 3.83 -26.07
N LEU A 221 4.80 4.85 -25.73
CA LEU A 221 4.80 6.14 -26.41
C LEU A 221 5.36 5.99 -27.84
N GLU A 222 6.46 5.27 -27.99
CA GLU A 222 7.08 4.96 -29.28
C GLU A 222 6.14 4.15 -30.19
N ASP A 223 5.49 3.10 -29.66
CA ASP A 223 4.50 2.29 -30.39
C ASP A 223 3.25 3.10 -30.79
N LYS A 224 2.91 4.17 -30.05
CA LYS A 224 1.83 5.10 -30.42
C LYS A 224 2.28 6.09 -31.49
N LEU A 225 3.45 6.69 -31.32
CA LEU A 225 4.03 7.67 -32.26
C LEU A 225 4.40 7.06 -33.61
N ARG A 226 4.67 5.75 -33.66
CA ARG A 226 4.98 5.01 -34.90
C ARG A 226 3.73 4.54 -35.65
N LYS A 227 2.54 4.71 -35.08
CA LYS A 227 1.25 4.37 -35.70
C LYS A 227 0.49 5.57 -36.27
N ASP A 228 1.01 6.77 -36.07
CA ASP A 228 0.67 7.99 -36.82
C ASP A 228 1.73 8.22 -37.91
#